data_AF-A0A752WUF6-F1
#
_entry.id   AF-A0A752WUF6-F1
#
_cell.length_a   1.000
_cell.length_b   1.000
_cell.length_c   1.000
_cell.angle_alpha   90.00
_cell.angle_beta   90.00
_cell.angle_gamma   90.00
#
_symmetry.space_group_name_H-M   'P 1'
#
loop_
_entity.id
_entity.type
_entity.pdbx_description
1 polymer ?
#
loop_
_entity_poly.entity_id
_entity_poly.type
_entity_poly.pdbx_seq_one_letter_code
_entity_poly.pdbx_strand_id
1 'polypeptide(L)' 'FDEAVAAWEMMLKLLPAGDARRAVIERSIRLAQEK' A
#
# COMPACT_ATOMS: atom_id res chain seq x y z
N PHE A 1 -8.28 5.82 -7.95
CA PHE A 1 -7.94 6.14 -6.53
C PHE A 1 -6.49 6.60 -6.43
N ASP A 2 -6.05 7.40 -7.39
CA ASP A 2 -4.66 7.26 -7.85
C ASP A 2 -3.68 7.96 -6.90
N GLU A 3 -4.08 9.11 -6.34
CA GLU A 3 -3.30 9.78 -5.29
C GLU A 3 -3.21 8.95 -4.00
N ALA A 4 -4.28 8.25 -3.61
CA ALA A 4 -4.27 7.40 -2.42
C ALA A 4 -3.35 6.19 -2.60
N VAL A 5 -3.37 5.57 -3.79
CA VAL A 5 -2.46 4.48 -4.15
C VAL A 5 -1.00 4.95 -4.13
N ALA A 6 -0.69 6.10 -4.74
CA ALA A 6 0.65 6.66 -4.74
C ALA A 6 1.17 6.95 -3.32
N ALA A 7 0.31 7.48 -2.43
CA ALA A 7 0.66 7.71 -1.03
C ALA A 7 1.00 6.39 -0.30
N TRP A 8 0.21 5.34 -0.51
CA TRP A 8 0.44 4.03 0.09
C TRP A 8 1.70 3.32 -0.44
N GLU A 9 2.00 3.44 -1.74
CA GLU A 9 3.23 2.93 -2.33
C GLU A 9 4.48 3.62 -1.73
N MET A 10 4.38 4.93 -1.46
CA MET A 10 5.44 5.65 -0.75
C MET A 10 5.61 5.17 0.68
N MET A 11 4.52 4.89 1.41
CA MET A 11 4.59 4.33 2.76
C MET A 11 5.27 2.95 2.76
N LEU A 12 5.00 2.08 1.78
CA LEU A 12 5.63 0.75 1.70
C LEU A 12 7.15 0.83 1.60
N LYS A 13 7.69 1.84 0.92
CA LYS A 13 9.15 2.04 0.82
C LYS A 13 9.80 2.39 2.16
N LEU A 14 9.04 2.99 3.07
CA LEU A 14 9.51 3.39 4.39
C LEU A 14 9.36 2.29 5.45
N LEU A 15 8.49 1.30 5.21
CA LEU A 15 8.23 0.24 6.18
C LEU A 15 9.33 -0.84 6.13
N PRO A 16 9.81 -1.29 7.31
CA PRO A 16 10.70 -2.45 7.42
C PRO A 16 10.11 -3.69 6.72
N ALA A 17 10.97 -4.56 6.19
CA ALA A 17 10.54 -5.73 5.43
C ALA A 17 9.62 -6.69 6.20
N GLY A 18 9.74 -6.77 7.53
CA GLY A 18 8.91 -7.60 8.40
C GLY A 18 7.71 -6.90 9.04
N ASP A 19 7.39 -5.66 8.65
CA ASP A 19 6.29 -4.92 9.26
C ASP A 19 4.93 -5.47 8.80
N ALA A 20 4.10 -5.92 9.76
CA ALA A 20 2.80 -6.52 9.51
C ALA A 20 1.83 -5.60 8.75
N ARG A 21 2.02 -4.28 8.80
CA ARG A 21 1.18 -3.31 8.07
C ARG A 21 1.39 -3.38 6.56
N ARG A 22 2.54 -3.87 6.08
CA ARG A 22 2.82 -4.01 4.64
C ARG A 22 1.73 -4.83 3.93
N ALA A 23 1.35 -5.98 4.50
CA ALA A 23 0.34 -6.86 3.92
C ALA A 23 -1.05 -6.19 3.80
N VAL A 24 -1.42 -5.37 4.79
CA VAL A 24 -2.69 -4.62 4.75
C VAL A 24 -2.66 -3.56 3.65
N ILE A 25 -1.56 -2.81 3.54
CA ILE A 25 -1.40 -1.75 2.55
C ILE A 25 -1.38 -2.33 1.12
N GLU A 26 -0.63 -3.41 0.90
CA GLU A 26 -0.57 -4.11 -0.39
C GLU A 26 -1.95 -4.63 -0.82
N ARG A 27 -2.74 -5.18 0.12
CA ARG A 27 -4.12 -5.61 -0.16
C ARG A 27 -5.02 -4.43 -0.52
N SER A 28 -4.92 -3.31 0.19
CA SER A 28 -5.72 -2.11 -0.09
C SER A 28 -5.39 -1.49 -1.44
N ILE A 29 -4.12 -1.45 -1.84
CA ILE A 29 -3.70 -0.98 -3.17
C ILE A 29 -4.32 -1.87 -4.25
N ARG A 30 -4.22 -3.20 -4.12
CA ARG A 30 -4.81 -4.13 -5.09
C ARG A 30 -6.32 -3.90 -5.25
N LEU A 31 -7.04 -3.80 -4.15
CA LEU A 31 -8.50 -3.56 -4.17
C LEU A 31 -8.86 -2.20 -4.79
N ALA A 32 -8.03 -1.18 -4.58
CA ALA A 32 -8.25 0.15 -5.15
C ALA A 32 -7.97 0.23 -6.65
N GLN A 33 -7.14 -0.68 -7.19
CA GLN A 33 -6.86 -0.79 -8.62
C GLN A 33 -7.88 -1.66 -9.38
N GLU A 34 -8.57 -2.57 -8.68
CA GLU A 34 -9.67 -3.38 -9.21
C GLU A 34 -11.00 -2.61 -9.31
N LYS A 35 -11.05 -1.38 -8.81
CA LYS A 35 -12.21 -0.48 -8.75
C LYS A 35 -12.13 0.57 -9.85
#